data_AF-A0A851GIC5-F1
#
_entry.id   AF-A0A851GIC5-F1
#
_cell.length_a   1.000
_cell.length_b   1.000
_cell.length_c   1.000
_cell.angle_alpha   90.00
_cell.angle_beta   90.00
_cell.angle_gamma   90.00
#
_symmetry.space_group_name_H-M   'P 1'
#
loop_
_entity.id
_entity.type
_entity.pdbx_description
1 polymer ?
#
loop_
_entity_poly.entity_id
_entity_poly.type
_entity_poly.pdbx_seq_one_letter_code
_entity_poly.pdbx_strand_id
1 'polypeptide(L)'
;MKVRRGLHSADNEKALGTLNIRSGLCPRDVKVLNERLINEPGMREGLKRRAGTEARVSIIIRNFMGAPARAQGFEHREMMVGWAVLSHNLWVLARLEQVSQSEKIEQEIPEAA
;
A
#
# COMPACT_ATOMS: atom_id res chain seq x y z
N MET A 1 6.18 4.61 -9.36
CA MET A 1 5.87 4.65 -7.91
C MET A 1 4.84 5.76 -7.66
N LYS A 2 3.56 5.42 -7.43
CA LYS A 2 2.50 6.41 -7.21
C LYS A 2 2.46 6.81 -5.74
N VAL A 3 2.86 8.04 -5.43
CA VAL A 3 3.02 8.51 -4.04
C VAL A 3 1.79 9.34 -3.63
N ARG A 4 1.26 9.12 -2.41
CA ARG A 4 0.14 9.87 -1.84
C ARG A 4 0.52 11.35 -1.65
N ARG A 5 0.11 12.22 -2.59
CA ARG A 5 0.26 13.69 -2.51
C ARG A 5 -1.02 14.41 -2.06
N GLY A 6 -2.15 13.70 -2.03
CA GLY A 6 -3.47 14.29 -1.79
C GLY A 6 -3.60 15.00 -0.43
N LEU A 7 -2.97 14.45 0.61
CA LEU A 7 -3.02 14.95 1.98
C LEU A 7 -1.98 16.04 2.30
N HIS A 8 -1.04 16.30 1.39
CA HIS A 8 -0.06 17.36 1.60
C HIS A 8 -0.70 18.74 1.35
N SER A 9 -0.75 19.57 2.40
CA SER A 9 -1.25 20.95 2.38
C SER A 9 -0.50 21.79 3.41
N ALA A 10 -0.42 23.10 3.19
CA ALA A 10 0.27 24.02 4.10
C ALA A 10 -0.30 23.98 5.52
N ASP A 11 -1.62 23.84 5.67
CA ASP A 11 -2.28 23.79 6.99
C ASP A 11 -1.89 22.53 7.78
N ASN A 12 -1.87 21.37 7.11
CA ASN A 12 -1.39 20.12 7.71
C ASN A 12 0.09 20.20 8.13
N GLU A 13 0.95 20.83 7.32
CA GLU A 13 2.37 21.02 7.70
C GLU A 13 2.51 21.94 8.92
N LYS A 14 1.72 23.01 9.00
CA LYS A 14 1.69 23.89 10.18
C LYS A 14 1.21 23.15 11.43
N ALA A 15 0.12 22.39 11.32
CA ALA A 15 -0.42 21.61 12.44
C ALA A 15 0.59 20.57 12.94
N LEU A 16 1.28 19.89 12.03
CA LEU A 16 2.35 18.94 12.38
C LEU A 16 3.53 19.65 13.06
N GLY A 17 3.90 20.85 12.59
CA GLY A 17 4.91 21.70 13.22
C GLY A 17 4.55 22.10 14.66
N THR A 18 3.29 22.48 14.91
CA THR A 18 2.83 22.81 16.28
C THR A 18 2.91 21.63 17.24
N LEU A 19 2.80 20.41 16.73
CA LEU A 19 2.88 19.18 17.53
C LEU A 19 4.32 18.61 17.60
N ASN A 20 5.30 19.30 17.01
CA ASN A 20 6.67 18.80 16.83
C ASN A 20 6.73 17.42 16.15
N ILE A 21 5.78 17.14 15.26
CA ILE A 21 5.69 15.90 14.48
C ILE A 21 6.28 16.15 13.10
N ARG A 22 7.22 15.31 12.69
CA ARG A 22 7.76 15.36 11.33
C ARG A 22 6.72 14.85 10.33
N SER A 23 6.43 15.65 9.31
CA SER A 23 5.59 15.23 8.20
C SER A 23 6.28 14.13 7.39
N GLY A 24 5.66 12.95 7.26
CA GLY A 24 6.13 11.92 6.33
C GLY A 24 5.39 11.94 4.99
N LEU A 25 4.68 13.04 4.68
CA LEU A 25 3.90 13.18 3.46
C LEU A 25 4.80 13.59 2.29
N CYS A 26 4.47 13.12 1.08
CA CYS A 26 5.17 13.54 -0.12
C CYS A 26 4.76 14.97 -0.50
N PRO A 27 5.73 15.90 -0.61
CA PRO A 27 5.45 17.23 -1.11
C PRO A 27 4.82 17.20 -2.51
N ARG A 28 4.00 18.22 -2.81
CA ARG A 28 3.46 18.43 -4.15
C ARG A 28 4.51 19.02 -5.10
N ASP A 29 5.35 19.91 -4.59
CA ASP A 29 6.47 20.49 -5.33
C ASP A 29 7.62 19.48 -5.43
N VAL A 30 8.14 19.34 -6.66
CA VAL A 30 9.23 18.42 -6.99
C VAL A 30 10.57 18.89 -6.41
N LYS A 31 10.80 20.20 -6.30
CA LYS A 31 12.03 20.74 -5.73
C LYS A 31 12.16 20.38 -4.25
N VAL A 32 11.09 20.65 -3.49
CA VAL A 32 10.98 20.30 -2.07
C VAL A 32 11.07 18.78 -1.87
N LEU A 33 10.47 17.98 -2.76
CA LEU A 33 10.61 16.53 -2.69
C LEU A 33 12.08 16.09 -2.84
N ASN A 34 12.83 16.63 -3.80
CA ASN A 34 14.23 16.27 -4.00
C ASN A 34 15.09 16.62 -2.79
N GLU A 35 14.90 17.82 -2.24
CA GLU A 35 15.59 18.25 -1.01
C GLU A 35 15.32 17.30 0.15
N ARG A 36 14.05 16.95 0.38
CA ARG A 36 13.66 16.02 1.46
C ARG A 36 14.11 14.57 1.21
N LEU A 37 14.26 14.14 -0.04
CA LEU A 37 14.82 12.82 -0.32
C LEU A 37 16.32 12.72 -0.02
N ILE A 38 17.04 13.84 -0.06
CA ILE A 38 18.48 13.93 0.23
C ILE A 38 18.71 14.16 1.72
N ASN A 39 18.03 15.15 2.30
CA ASN A 39 18.34 15.68 3.63
C ASN A 39 17.65 14.90 4.77
N GLU A 40 16.62 14.12 4.44
CA GLU A 40 15.70 13.59 5.42
C GLU A 40 15.78 12.04 5.46
N PRO A 41 16.49 11.47 6.45
CA PRO A 41 16.70 10.02 6.52
C PRO A 41 15.36 9.29 6.70
N GLY A 42 15.23 8.12 6.06
CA GLY A 42 14.02 7.28 6.09
C GLY A 42 12.88 7.75 5.17
N MET A 43 12.98 8.92 4.53
CA MET A 43 11.89 9.46 3.69
C MET A 43 11.57 8.56 2.50
N ARG A 44 12.60 8.08 1.80
CA ARG A 44 12.45 7.19 0.63
C ARG A 44 11.76 5.88 1.00
N GLU A 45 12.10 5.28 2.12
CA GLU A 45 11.52 4.03 2.60
C GLU A 45 10.06 4.21 3.05
N GLY A 46 9.78 5.27 3.81
CA GLY A 46 8.42 5.60 4.24
C GLY A 46 7.44 5.83 3.09
N LEU A 47 7.90 6.41 1.98
CA LEU A 47 7.08 6.61 0.78
C LEU A 47 6.76 5.30 0.04
N LYS A 48 7.64 4.30 0.07
CA LYS A 48 7.38 2.98 -0.54
C LYS A 48 6.24 2.25 0.18
N ARG A 49 6.17 2.36 1.51
CA ARG A 49 5.14 1.68 2.32
C ARG A 49 3.73 2.20 2.08
N ARG A 50 3.55 3.52 1.92
CA ARG A 50 2.22 4.17 1.81
C ARG A 50 1.52 3.98 0.46
N ALA A 51 2.28 3.96 -0.63
CA ALA A 51 1.71 3.78 -1.97
C ALA A 51 0.91 2.48 -2.09
N GLY A 52 1.38 1.42 -1.40
CA GLY A 52 0.69 0.13 -1.37
C GLY A 52 -0.60 0.13 -0.57
N THR A 53 -0.73 0.95 0.47
CA THR A 53 -1.87 0.85 1.41
C THR A 53 -3.20 1.22 0.75
N GLU A 54 -3.27 2.31 -0.02
CA GLU A 54 -4.51 2.69 -0.72
C GLU A 54 -4.92 1.68 -1.78
N ALA A 55 -3.95 1.22 -2.57
CA ALA A 55 -4.19 0.23 -3.61
C ALA A 55 -4.73 -1.07 -2.98
N ARG A 56 -4.11 -1.51 -1.87
CA ARG A 56 -4.56 -2.68 -1.10
C ARG A 56 -5.97 -2.46 -0.54
N VAL A 57 -6.25 -1.33 0.11
CA VAL A 57 -7.60 -1.01 0.61
C VAL A 57 -8.63 -1.05 -0.52
N SER A 58 -8.30 -0.49 -1.69
CA SER A 58 -9.19 -0.55 -2.85
C SER A 58 -9.41 -1.97 -3.36
N ILE A 59 -8.38 -2.82 -3.36
CA ILE A 59 -8.52 -4.24 -3.73
C ILE A 59 -9.45 -4.96 -2.75
N ILE A 60 -9.27 -4.77 -1.44
CA ILE A 60 -10.14 -5.36 -0.42
C ILE A 60 -11.60 -4.95 -0.65
N ILE A 61 -11.86 -3.65 -0.80
CA ILE A 61 -13.22 -3.13 -0.96
C ILE A 61 -13.85 -3.62 -2.27
N ARG A 62 -13.13 -3.55 -3.39
CA ARG A 62 -13.72 -3.81 -4.72
C ARG A 62 -13.76 -5.30 -5.07
N ASN A 63 -12.76 -6.08 -4.67
CA ASN A 63 -12.60 -7.45 -5.13
C ASN A 63 -13.07 -8.48 -4.09
N PHE A 64 -13.00 -8.17 -2.79
CA PHE A 64 -13.30 -9.13 -1.72
C PHE A 64 -14.59 -8.80 -0.96
N MET A 65 -14.89 -7.53 -0.72
CA MET A 65 -16.14 -7.14 -0.05
C MET A 65 -17.33 -7.00 -1.02
N GLY A 66 -17.06 -6.81 -2.31
CA GLY A 66 -18.05 -6.51 -3.33
C GLY A 66 -18.48 -5.04 -3.34
N ALA A 67 -18.90 -4.55 -4.51
CA ALA A 67 -19.36 -3.17 -4.70
C ALA A 67 -20.82 -3.15 -5.18
N PRO A 68 -21.81 -2.81 -4.31
CA PRO A 68 -21.69 -2.41 -2.90
C PRO A 68 -21.58 -3.59 -1.92
N ALA A 69 -20.99 -3.32 -0.74
CA ALA A 69 -20.92 -4.29 0.35
C ALA A 69 -22.33 -4.68 0.83
N ARG A 70 -22.64 -5.97 0.79
CA ARG A 70 -23.99 -6.50 1.09
C ARG A 70 -24.29 -6.63 2.59
N ALA A 71 -23.30 -6.43 3.46
CA ALA A 71 -23.48 -6.48 4.91
C ALA A 71 -24.25 -5.25 5.43
N GLN A 72 -25.31 -5.53 6.20
CA GLN A 72 -26.15 -4.51 6.82
C GLN A 72 -25.64 -4.17 8.24
N GLY A 73 -25.50 -2.88 8.54
CA GLY A 73 -25.04 -2.43 9.85
C GLY A 73 -23.52 -2.49 10.02
N PHE A 74 -23.03 -1.82 11.06
CA PHE A 74 -21.60 -1.65 11.29
C PHE A 74 -20.90 -2.96 11.66
N GLU A 75 -21.46 -3.72 12.61
CA GLU A 75 -20.89 -4.98 13.11
C GLU A 75 -20.69 -6.02 11.99
N HIS A 76 -21.71 -6.22 11.14
CA HIS A 76 -21.61 -7.14 10.01
C HIS A 76 -20.58 -6.66 8.98
N ARG A 77 -20.42 -5.33 8.80
CA ARG A 77 -19.40 -4.76 7.91
C ARG A 77 -18.00 -4.93 8.48
N GLU A 78 -17.82 -4.76 9.78
CA GLU A 78 -16.56 -5.03 10.47
C GLU A 78 -16.15 -6.48 10.29
N MET A 79 -17.07 -7.42 10.54
CA MET A 79 -16.85 -8.85 10.31
C MET A 79 -16.51 -9.15 8.84
N MET A 80 -17.25 -8.55 7.89
CA MET A 80 -16.99 -8.68 6.45
C MET A 80 -15.60 -8.18 6.05
N VAL A 81 -15.13 -7.06 6.63
CA VAL A 81 -13.77 -6.55 6.40
C VAL A 81 -12.74 -7.57 6.88
N GLY A 82 -12.95 -8.17 8.06
CA GLY A 82 -12.07 -9.22 8.59
C GLY A 82 -11.95 -10.41 7.63
N TRP A 83 -13.08 -10.94 7.15
CA TRP A 83 -13.10 -12.01 6.16
C TRP A 83 -12.44 -11.61 4.85
N ALA A 84 -12.71 -10.40 4.34
CA ALA A 84 -12.12 -9.92 3.10
C ALA A 84 -10.59 -9.81 3.18
N VAL A 85 -10.05 -9.34 4.32
CA VAL A 85 -8.60 -9.28 4.55
C VAL A 85 -7.98 -10.68 4.63
N LEU A 86 -8.62 -11.61 5.35
CA LEU A 86 -8.14 -12.99 5.45
C LEU A 86 -8.11 -13.66 4.07
N SER A 87 -9.22 -13.59 3.31
CA SER A 87 -9.32 -14.17 1.97
C SER A 87 -8.29 -13.57 1.01
N HIS A 88 -8.08 -12.25 1.04
CA HIS A 88 -7.04 -11.59 0.25
C HIS A 88 -5.65 -12.12 0.59
N ASN A 89 -5.32 -12.25 1.88
CA ASN A 89 -4.00 -12.70 2.30
C ASN A 89 -3.74 -14.15 1.88
N LEU A 90 -4.71 -15.05 2.04
CA LEU A 90 -4.62 -16.43 1.57
C LEU A 90 -4.44 -16.50 0.05
N TRP A 91 -5.18 -15.68 -0.69
CA TRP A 91 -5.05 -15.59 -2.15
C TRP A 91 -3.67 -15.10 -2.59
N VAL A 92 -3.08 -14.11 -1.90
CA VAL A 92 -1.71 -13.65 -2.19
C VAL A 92 -0.70 -14.77 -1.90
N LEU A 93 -0.80 -15.46 -0.76
CA LEU A 93 0.10 -16.54 -0.39
C LEU A 93 0.09 -17.68 -1.42
N ALA A 94 -1.10 -18.13 -1.83
CA ALA A 94 -1.23 -19.18 -2.83
C ALA A 94 -0.56 -18.80 -4.16
N ARG A 95 -0.64 -17.52 -4.57
CA ARG A 95 0.03 -17.05 -5.79
C ARG A 95 1.54 -16.95 -5.66
N LEU A 96 2.04 -16.54 -4.49
CA LEU A 96 3.48 -16.52 -4.23
C LEU A 96 4.07 -17.93 -4.29
N GLU A 97 3.35 -18.92 -3.75
CA GLU A 97 3.75 -20.32 -3.88
C GLU A 97 3.75 -20.78 -5.34
N GLN A 98 2.70 -20.47 -6.11
CA GLN A 98 2.67 -20.81 -7.55
C GLN A 98 3.83 -20.21 -8.32
N VAL A 99 4.16 -18.93 -8.07
CA VAL A 99 5.30 -18.25 -8.71
C VAL A 99 6.62 -18.91 -8.32
N SER A 100 6.82 -19.22 -7.03
CA SER A 100 8.02 -19.91 -6.57
C SER A 100 8.16 -21.31 -7.17
N GLN A 101 7.05 -22.03 -7.39
CA GLN A 101 7.06 -23.33 -8.05
C GLN A 101 7.37 -23.21 -9.54
N SER A 102 6.78 -22.23 -10.26
CA SER A 102 7.10 -21.99 -11.67
C SER A 102 8.55 -21.57 -11.90
N GLU A 103 9.12 -20.74 -11.02
CA GLU A 103 10.53 -20.33 -11.10
C GLU A 103 11.48 -21.53 -10.90
N LYS A 104 11.13 -22.49 -10.04
CA LYS A 104 11.89 -23.73 -9.87
C LYS A 104 11.81 -24.62 -11.10
N ILE A 105 10.61 -24.75 -11.69
CA ILE A 105 10.40 -25.53 -12.91
C ILE A 105 11.22 -24.95 -14.08
N GLU A 106 11.27 -23.63 -14.24
CA GLU A 106 12.08 -22.98 -15.29
C GLU A 106 13.59 -23.15 -15.10
N GLN A 107 14.07 -23.22 -13.85
CA GLN A 107 15.49 -23.45 -13.54
C GLN A 107 15.94 -24.90 -13.75
N GLU A 108 15.01 -25.86 -13.71
CA GLU A 108 15.27 -27.28 -13.89
C GLU A 108 15.22 -27.73 -15.36
N ILE A 109 14.78 -26.87 -16.29
CA ILE A 109 14.85 -27.16 -17.72
C ILE A 109 16.28 -26.84 -18.20
N PRO A 110 17.10 -27.84 -18.58
CA PRO A 110 18.41 -27.56 -19.13
C PRO A 110 18.26 -26.78 -20.43
N GLU A 111 19.05 -25.72 -20.58
CA GLU A 111 19.20 -24.95 -21.82
C GLU A 111 19.54 -25.94 -22.93
N ALA A 112 18.57 -26.23 -23.80
CA ALA A 112 18.74 -27.18 -24.89
C ALA A 112 19.83 -26.63 -25.83
N ALA A 113 20.99 -27.28 -25.80
CA ALA A 113 22.14 -27.04 -26.67
C ALA A 113 21.83 -27.32 -28.14
#